data_AF-A0A6N7LYK0-F1
#
_entry.id   AF-A0A6N7LYK0-F1
#
_cell.length_a   1.000
_cell.length_b   1.000
_cell.length_c   1.000
_cell.angle_alpha   90.00
_cell.angle_beta   90.00
_cell.angle_gamma   90.00
#
_symmetry.space_group_name_H-M   'P 1'
#
loop_
_entity.id
_entity.type
_entity.pdbx_description
1 polymer ?
#
loop_
_entity_poly.entity_id
_entity_poly.type
_entity_poly.pdbx_seq_one_letter_code
_entity_poly.pdbx_strand_id
1 'polypeptide(L)'
;MRIRIILLFLIMLLISTGVARATVTDNPSDLIVPAGESYTLDGSHTYTNSVQIDGTLYVIPYDGTGNTGRLELVAPVITINGSINIDGKGYQGGLKTQVGTRDGDGPGGGKSANDGGGAGYGGNGGEHQSGTGGIAYGSITQPGELGSGGGGGFYSDGGEGGGTIRIDVSSTLTINGIIKANGGSNVATRNYYGGGGSGGSIYIVTNVLAGNGCIKANGGDGTNGGAGGRIAIYYTTDSYTGTISAYGGTGYYKCGGAGTIFTKSSSQAYGDLLIDNNNNEGVTPIVDGTYTFDSVVIKNCFRRSIVQSNSKRFYFLFIIHIVNAIIFN
;
A
#
# COMPACT_ATOMS: atom_id res chain seq x y z
N MET A 1 -79.66 -16.94 2.58
CA MET A 1 -79.34 -16.19 1.35
C MET A 1 -77.83 -16.29 1.15
N ARG A 2 -77.37 -17.12 0.19
CA ARG A 2 -75.95 -17.48 -0.01
C ARG A 2 -75.23 -16.37 -0.77
N ILE A 3 -74.19 -15.77 -0.19
CA ILE A 3 -73.27 -14.86 -0.88
C ILE A 3 -72.01 -15.66 -1.23
N ARG A 4 -71.76 -15.87 -2.53
CA ARG A 4 -70.51 -16.42 -3.06
C ARG A 4 -69.56 -15.26 -3.34
N ILE A 5 -68.46 -15.18 -2.61
CA ILE A 5 -67.36 -14.25 -2.88
C ILE A 5 -66.46 -14.94 -3.92
N ILE A 6 -66.41 -14.37 -5.12
CA ILE A 6 -65.48 -14.76 -6.19
C ILE A 6 -64.18 -14.00 -5.93
N LEU A 7 -63.12 -14.71 -5.56
CA LEU A 7 -61.79 -14.15 -5.37
C LEU A 7 -61.05 -14.19 -6.72
N LEU A 8 -60.95 -13.04 -7.41
CA LEU A 8 -60.07 -12.87 -8.57
C LEU A 8 -58.62 -12.78 -8.07
N PHE A 9 -57.79 -13.79 -8.34
CA PHE A 9 -56.34 -13.69 -8.19
C PHE A 9 -55.75 -13.06 -9.46
N LEU A 10 -55.28 -11.81 -9.32
CA LEU A 10 -54.43 -11.15 -10.30
C LEU A 10 -53.00 -11.70 -10.15
N ILE A 11 -52.57 -12.58 -11.05
CA ILE A 11 -51.18 -13.04 -11.13
C ILE A 11 -50.35 -11.90 -11.73
N MET A 12 -49.61 -11.19 -10.89
CA MET A 12 -48.60 -10.24 -11.33
C MET A 12 -47.37 -11.04 -11.79
N LEU A 13 -47.25 -11.24 -13.11
CA LEU A 13 -46.07 -11.84 -13.73
C LEU A 13 -44.90 -10.85 -13.59
N LEU A 14 -44.06 -11.02 -12.56
CA LEU A 14 -42.75 -10.38 -12.53
C LEU A 14 -41.90 -10.99 -13.64
N ILE A 15 -41.77 -10.28 -14.75
CA ILE A 15 -40.70 -10.53 -15.72
C ILE A 15 -39.41 -10.07 -15.03
N SER A 16 -38.76 -11.00 -14.33
CA SER A 16 -37.36 -10.84 -13.94
C SER A 16 -36.56 -10.73 -15.24
N THR A 17 -36.13 -9.51 -15.59
CA THR A 17 -35.06 -9.33 -16.57
C THR A 17 -33.81 -9.96 -15.96
N GLY A 18 -33.61 -11.25 -16.24
CA GLY A 18 -32.45 -12.02 -15.82
C GLY A 18 -31.21 -11.46 -16.51
N VAL A 19 -30.68 -10.37 -15.99
CA VAL A 19 -29.26 -10.11 -16.15
C VAL A 19 -28.61 -11.10 -15.21
N ALA A 20 -28.11 -12.21 -15.74
CA ALA A 20 -27.28 -13.12 -14.96
C ALA A 20 -26.15 -12.27 -14.37
N ARG A 21 -26.15 -12.09 -13.04
CA ARG A 21 -25.05 -11.41 -12.36
C ARG A 21 -23.81 -12.22 -12.66
N ALA A 22 -22.77 -11.60 -13.20
CA ALA A 22 -21.50 -12.29 -13.42
C ALA A 22 -21.01 -12.79 -12.06
N THR A 23 -20.81 -14.09 -11.91
CA THR A 23 -20.39 -14.69 -10.65
C THR A 23 -18.87 -14.76 -10.58
N VAL A 24 -18.32 -14.54 -9.39
CA VAL A 24 -16.91 -14.82 -9.11
C VAL A 24 -16.63 -16.29 -9.40
N THR A 25 -15.56 -16.55 -10.13
CA THR A 25 -15.00 -17.90 -10.33
C THR A 25 -13.72 -17.99 -9.52
N ASP A 26 -13.62 -18.97 -8.63
CA ASP A 26 -12.38 -19.31 -7.94
C ASP A 26 -12.26 -20.84 -7.93
N ASN A 27 -11.37 -21.37 -8.75
CA ASN A 27 -11.11 -22.79 -8.87
C ASN A 27 -9.60 -23.00 -9.16
N PRO A 28 -9.08 -24.23 -9.13
CA PRO A 28 -7.63 -24.47 -9.31
C PRO A 28 -7.03 -23.95 -10.62
N SER A 29 -7.86 -23.71 -11.65
CA SER A 29 -7.40 -23.17 -12.92
C SER A 29 -7.42 -21.66 -12.97
N ASP A 30 -8.51 -21.05 -12.48
CA ASP A 30 -8.80 -19.64 -12.72
C ASP A 30 -9.41 -18.93 -11.50
N LEU A 31 -8.97 -17.69 -11.29
CA LEU A 31 -9.68 -16.68 -10.51
C LEU A 31 -10.21 -15.60 -11.43
N ILE A 32 -11.53 -15.42 -11.46
CA ILE A 32 -12.19 -14.35 -12.21
C ILE A 32 -13.07 -13.58 -11.23
N VAL A 33 -12.75 -12.31 -11.00
CA VAL A 33 -13.57 -11.36 -10.24
C VAL A 33 -14.18 -10.37 -11.25
N PRO A 34 -15.45 -10.56 -11.67
CA PRO A 34 -16.07 -9.71 -12.68
C PRO A 34 -16.25 -8.26 -12.24
N ALA A 35 -16.38 -7.35 -13.21
CA ALA A 35 -16.68 -5.94 -12.93
C ALA A 35 -17.97 -5.80 -12.10
N GLY A 36 -17.90 -4.98 -11.05
CA GLY A 36 -19.01 -4.79 -10.11
C GLY A 36 -19.09 -5.83 -8.98
N GLU A 37 -18.34 -6.92 -9.06
CA GLU A 37 -18.24 -7.91 -7.98
C GLU A 37 -17.08 -7.58 -7.03
N SER A 38 -17.18 -8.12 -5.82
CA SER A 38 -16.10 -8.09 -4.83
C SER A 38 -15.82 -9.49 -4.31
N TYR A 39 -14.55 -9.81 -4.08
CA TYR A 39 -14.12 -11.09 -3.55
C TYR A 39 -13.08 -10.91 -2.46
N THR A 40 -13.10 -11.77 -1.44
CA THR A 40 -12.11 -11.76 -0.35
C THR A 40 -11.33 -13.05 -0.40
N LEU A 41 -10.00 -12.93 -0.47
CA LEU A 41 -9.10 -14.06 -0.62
C LEU A 41 -7.82 -13.79 0.17
N ASP A 42 -7.47 -14.68 1.09
CA ASP A 42 -6.30 -14.56 1.96
C ASP A 42 -5.35 -15.76 1.74
N GLY A 43 -4.07 -15.56 2.04
CA GLY A 43 -3.06 -16.61 1.94
C GLY A 43 -2.54 -16.82 0.52
N SER A 44 -1.99 -18.01 0.26
CA SER A 44 -1.30 -18.34 -0.98
C SER A 44 -2.20 -19.13 -1.93
N HIS A 45 -2.31 -18.67 -3.17
CA HIS A 45 -3.15 -19.24 -4.22
C HIS A 45 -2.38 -19.41 -5.51
N THR A 46 -2.45 -20.62 -6.07
CA THR A 46 -1.83 -20.96 -7.35
C THR A 46 -2.90 -21.39 -8.35
N TYR A 47 -2.93 -20.71 -9.49
CA TYR A 47 -3.87 -20.92 -10.58
C TYR A 47 -3.12 -21.45 -11.79
N THR A 48 -3.59 -22.56 -12.38
CA THR A 48 -2.89 -23.19 -13.51
C THR A 48 -3.04 -22.44 -14.83
N ASN A 49 -4.04 -21.56 -14.95
CA ASN A 49 -4.34 -20.84 -16.18
C ASN A 49 -4.23 -19.33 -15.99
N SER A 50 -5.16 -18.68 -15.29
CA SER A 50 -5.19 -17.21 -15.23
C SER A 50 -5.82 -16.61 -13.97
N VAL A 51 -5.47 -15.35 -13.70
CA VAL A 51 -6.20 -14.48 -12.77
C VAL A 51 -6.68 -13.24 -13.51
N GLN A 52 -7.98 -12.96 -13.44
CA GLN A 52 -8.61 -11.77 -14.02
C GLN A 52 -9.41 -11.02 -12.95
N ILE A 53 -8.94 -9.83 -12.60
CA ILE A 53 -9.58 -8.95 -11.62
C ILE A 53 -10.15 -7.73 -12.34
N ASP A 54 -11.43 -7.76 -12.68
CA ASP A 54 -12.18 -6.61 -13.22
C ASP A 54 -13.01 -5.90 -12.13
N GLY A 55 -13.37 -6.61 -11.07
CA GLY A 55 -14.03 -6.09 -9.87
C GLY A 55 -13.04 -5.67 -8.78
N THR A 56 -13.34 -5.98 -7.52
CA THR A 56 -12.42 -5.71 -6.39
C THR A 56 -12.06 -6.96 -5.61
N LEU A 57 -10.76 -7.21 -5.46
CA LEU A 57 -10.22 -8.24 -4.57
C LEU A 57 -9.77 -7.61 -3.25
N TYR A 58 -10.15 -8.21 -2.14
CA TYR A 58 -9.80 -7.82 -0.77
C TYR A 58 -9.09 -8.97 -0.05
N VAL A 59 -8.47 -8.65 1.09
CA VAL A 59 -8.03 -9.61 2.11
C VAL A 59 -8.74 -9.30 3.43
N ILE A 60 -8.86 -10.30 4.31
CA ILE A 60 -9.28 -10.11 5.69
C ILE A 60 -8.20 -9.28 6.42
N PRO A 61 -8.56 -8.26 7.24
CA PRO A 61 -7.58 -7.54 8.05
C PRO A 61 -6.78 -8.48 8.94
N TYR A 62 -5.49 -8.17 9.15
CA TYR A 62 -4.66 -8.94 10.05
C TYR A 62 -5.26 -9.02 11.46
N ASP A 63 -5.44 -10.24 11.93
CA ASP A 63 -6.06 -10.58 13.21
C ASP A 63 -5.06 -11.11 14.25
N GLY A 64 -3.76 -10.96 13.98
CA GLY A 64 -2.69 -11.54 14.79
C GLY A 64 -2.24 -12.93 14.31
N THR A 65 -2.96 -13.55 13.37
CA THR A 65 -2.60 -14.85 12.81
C THR A 65 -1.77 -14.71 11.54
N GLY A 66 -0.87 -15.67 11.28
CA GLY A 66 0.02 -15.63 10.11
C GLY A 66 -0.65 -15.78 8.75
N ASN A 67 -1.98 -15.80 8.65
CA ASN A 67 -2.72 -16.10 7.41
C ASN A 67 -3.59 -14.94 6.89
N THR A 68 -3.86 -13.92 7.70
CA THR A 68 -4.70 -12.76 7.33
C THR A 68 -3.85 -11.53 7.00
N GLY A 69 -4.44 -10.55 6.31
CA GLY A 69 -3.76 -9.33 5.88
C GLY A 69 -2.77 -9.54 4.74
N ARG A 70 -2.73 -10.75 4.18
CA ARG A 70 -1.74 -11.20 3.21
C ARG A 70 -2.38 -11.95 2.05
N LEU A 71 -1.83 -11.76 0.87
CA LEU A 71 -2.20 -12.49 -0.34
C LEU A 71 -0.95 -12.84 -1.14
N GLU A 72 -0.85 -14.07 -1.61
CA GLU A 72 0.12 -14.48 -2.62
C GLU A 72 -0.64 -15.09 -3.80
N LEU A 73 -0.42 -14.54 -5.00
CA LEU A 73 -1.04 -14.99 -6.25
C LEU A 73 0.04 -15.52 -7.18
N VAL A 74 -0.13 -16.76 -7.62
CA VAL A 74 0.75 -17.41 -8.60
C VAL A 74 -0.07 -17.85 -9.80
N ALA A 75 0.25 -17.37 -10.99
CA ALA A 75 -0.42 -17.81 -12.22
C ALA A 75 0.45 -17.55 -13.47
N PRO A 76 0.20 -18.23 -14.60
CA PRO A 76 0.85 -17.87 -15.86
C PRO A 76 0.57 -16.45 -16.32
N VAL A 77 -0.69 -16.01 -16.22
CA VAL A 77 -1.14 -14.68 -16.67
C VAL A 77 -2.03 -14.07 -15.60
N ILE A 78 -1.76 -12.80 -15.27
CA ILE A 78 -2.61 -12.01 -14.38
C ILE A 78 -2.97 -10.69 -15.04
N THR A 79 -4.27 -10.39 -15.11
CA THR A 79 -4.78 -9.12 -15.61
C THR A 79 -5.61 -8.43 -14.53
N ILE A 80 -5.24 -7.19 -14.20
CA ILE A 80 -5.93 -6.37 -13.20
C ILE A 80 -6.47 -5.14 -13.93
N ASN A 81 -7.76 -5.12 -14.23
CA ASN A 81 -8.48 -3.95 -14.74
C ASN A 81 -9.23 -3.21 -13.63
N GLY A 82 -9.66 -3.94 -12.60
CA GLY A 82 -10.33 -3.42 -11.41
C GLY A 82 -9.33 -3.07 -10.30
N SER A 83 -9.55 -3.58 -9.09
CA SER A 83 -8.66 -3.29 -7.98
C SER A 83 -8.32 -4.49 -7.10
N ILE A 84 -7.08 -4.53 -6.64
CA ILE A 84 -6.68 -5.30 -5.47
C ILE A 84 -6.49 -4.30 -4.33
N ASN A 85 -7.36 -4.37 -3.33
CA ASN A 85 -7.45 -3.41 -2.24
C ASN A 85 -7.12 -4.08 -0.89
N ILE A 86 -5.90 -3.86 -0.43
CA ILE A 86 -5.40 -4.30 0.87
C ILE A 86 -5.00 -3.11 1.75
N ASP A 87 -5.64 -1.95 1.54
CA ASP A 87 -5.49 -0.77 2.39
C ASP A 87 -5.95 -1.08 3.83
N GLY A 88 -5.15 -0.68 4.83
CA GLY A 88 -5.47 -0.86 6.24
C GLY A 88 -5.65 -2.32 6.69
N LYS A 89 -5.09 -3.29 5.95
CA LYS A 89 -5.22 -4.73 6.24
C LYS A 89 -4.05 -5.33 7.02
N GLY A 90 -3.08 -4.52 7.41
CA GLY A 90 -1.93 -4.87 8.26
C GLY A 90 -2.22 -4.72 9.75
N TYR A 91 -1.18 -4.40 10.51
CA TYR A 91 -1.29 -4.30 11.98
C TYR A 91 -2.29 -3.22 12.42
N GLN A 92 -2.97 -3.50 13.54
CA GLN A 92 -4.01 -2.62 14.08
C GLN A 92 -3.43 -1.31 14.62
N GLY A 93 -4.19 -0.23 14.47
CA GLY A 93 -3.89 1.05 15.10
C GLY A 93 -4.01 1.00 16.63
N GLY A 94 -3.36 1.96 17.29
CA GLY A 94 -3.45 2.16 18.72
C GLY A 94 -4.83 2.68 19.15
N LEU A 95 -5.21 2.43 20.39
CA LEU A 95 -6.50 2.87 20.92
C LEU A 95 -6.43 4.31 21.43
N LYS A 96 -7.51 5.07 21.27
CA LYS A 96 -7.61 6.42 21.80
C LYS A 96 -7.49 6.44 23.33
N THR A 97 -6.69 7.37 23.83
CA THR A 97 -6.27 7.37 25.24
C THR A 97 -7.41 7.65 26.23
N GLN A 98 -8.53 8.23 25.78
CA GLN A 98 -9.75 8.35 26.60
C GLN A 98 -10.39 7.00 26.99
N VAL A 99 -10.21 5.97 26.16
CA VAL A 99 -10.84 4.66 26.34
C VAL A 99 -9.80 3.61 26.76
N GLY A 100 -8.56 3.75 26.29
CA GLY A 100 -7.42 2.97 26.75
C GLY A 100 -6.15 3.37 25.98
N THR A 101 -5.05 3.58 26.69
CA THR A 101 -3.76 3.92 26.06
C THR A 101 -3.15 2.66 25.45
N ARG A 102 -3.14 2.54 24.13
CA ARG A 102 -2.45 1.46 23.41
C ARG A 102 -1.70 2.03 22.22
N ASP A 103 -0.43 1.67 22.10
CA ASP A 103 0.40 1.95 20.93
C ASP A 103 -0.17 1.24 19.68
N GLY A 104 0.25 1.68 18.50
CA GLY A 104 0.01 0.91 17.28
C GLY A 104 0.76 -0.41 17.31
N ASP A 105 0.16 -1.45 16.76
CA ASP A 105 0.79 -2.76 16.68
C ASP A 105 1.82 -2.80 15.52
N GLY A 106 2.74 -3.79 15.59
CA GLY A 106 3.74 -4.05 14.56
C GLY A 106 5.15 -3.51 14.88
N PRO A 107 6.18 -3.93 14.13
CA PRO A 107 7.58 -3.58 14.42
C PRO A 107 7.89 -2.08 14.39
N GLY A 108 7.13 -1.33 13.59
CA GLY A 108 7.18 0.13 13.48
C GLY A 108 5.92 0.79 14.05
N GLY A 109 5.28 0.21 15.07
CA GLY A 109 4.08 0.78 15.68
C GLY A 109 4.34 2.20 16.24
N GLY A 110 3.46 3.14 15.91
CA GLY A 110 3.51 4.50 16.46
C GLY A 110 3.12 4.53 17.94
N LYS A 111 3.77 5.41 18.73
CA LYS A 111 3.44 5.51 20.17
C LYS A 111 2.17 6.31 20.41
N SER A 112 1.35 5.79 21.32
CA SER A 112 0.13 6.44 21.78
C SER A 112 0.44 7.63 22.66
N ALA A 113 -0.30 8.71 22.44
CA ALA A 113 -0.11 9.98 23.12
C ALA A 113 -1.36 10.86 22.94
N ASN A 114 -1.32 12.10 23.41
CA ASN A 114 -2.35 13.06 23.02
C ASN A 114 -2.30 13.28 21.50
N ASP A 115 -1.11 13.44 20.94
CA ASP A 115 -0.86 13.49 19.49
C ASP A 115 -0.17 12.20 19.07
N GLY A 116 -0.94 11.22 18.59
CA GLY A 116 -0.42 9.89 18.28
C GLY A 116 0.72 9.94 17.26
N GLY A 117 1.78 9.16 17.50
CA GLY A 117 2.90 9.03 16.58
C GLY A 117 2.49 8.28 15.31
N GLY A 118 3.05 8.65 14.15
CA GLY A 118 2.84 7.92 12.90
C GLY A 118 3.56 6.57 12.92
N ALA A 119 3.05 5.58 12.22
CA ALA A 119 3.72 4.28 12.11
C ALA A 119 4.88 4.31 11.11
N GLY A 120 5.92 3.51 11.33
CA GLY A 120 7.05 3.29 10.42
C GLY A 120 6.90 1.99 9.62
N TYR A 121 7.49 1.94 8.42
CA TYR A 121 7.80 0.70 7.68
C TYR A 121 8.90 0.92 6.65
N GLY A 122 8.57 1.44 5.46
CA GLY A 122 9.56 1.77 4.43
C GLY A 122 10.39 3.01 4.79
N GLY A 123 9.81 3.91 5.56
CA GLY A 123 10.46 5.02 6.25
C GLY A 123 10.05 5.09 7.73
N ASN A 124 10.50 6.13 8.43
CA ASN A 124 10.06 6.41 9.79
C ASN A 124 8.71 7.13 9.79
N GLY A 125 7.85 6.83 10.76
CA GLY A 125 6.62 7.57 10.99
C GLY A 125 6.93 8.99 11.50
N GLY A 126 5.99 9.91 11.27
CA GLY A 126 6.08 11.25 11.81
C GLY A 126 6.06 11.22 13.35
N GLU A 127 6.80 12.13 13.98
CA GLU A 127 6.95 12.19 15.43
C GLU A 127 6.76 13.60 15.98
N HIS A 128 6.19 13.71 17.17
CA HIS A 128 6.06 14.96 17.92
C HIS A 128 6.42 14.73 19.40
N GLN A 129 6.65 15.79 20.19
CA GLN A 129 7.15 15.72 21.57
C GLN A 129 6.39 14.73 22.48
N SER A 130 5.09 14.55 22.23
CA SER A 130 4.21 13.67 23.01
C SER A 130 4.12 12.25 22.44
N GLY A 131 4.20 12.06 21.12
CA GLY A 131 4.06 10.77 20.44
C GLY A 131 5.22 10.49 19.49
N THR A 132 6.03 9.49 19.83
CA THR A 132 7.16 9.07 18.99
C THR A 132 6.69 8.26 17.79
N GLY A 133 7.32 8.50 16.64
CA GLY A 133 7.04 7.79 15.40
C GLY A 133 7.64 6.39 15.41
N GLY A 134 7.06 5.50 14.62
CA GLY A 134 7.63 4.18 14.37
C GLY A 134 8.89 4.24 13.51
N ILE A 135 9.76 3.24 13.67
CA ILE A 135 10.99 3.12 12.86
C ILE A 135 10.74 2.29 11.59
N ALA A 136 11.58 2.51 10.57
CA ALA A 136 11.59 1.66 9.39
C ALA A 136 12.07 0.22 9.71
N TYR A 137 11.59 -0.76 8.96
CA TYR A 137 11.99 -2.18 9.04
C TYR A 137 11.70 -2.91 7.72
N GLY A 138 12.25 -4.10 7.54
CA GLY A 138 11.89 -5.00 6.43
C GLY A 138 12.65 -4.72 5.13
N SER A 139 12.61 -5.70 4.24
CA SER A 139 13.52 -5.76 3.10
C SER A 139 13.11 -4.82 1.96
N ILE A 140 14.06 -4.06 1.43
CA ILE A 140 13.86 -3.25 0.21
C ILE A 140 13.63 -4.13 -1.01
N THR A 141 14.34 -5.26 -1.10
CA THR A 141 14.38 -6.10 -2.30
C THR A 141 13.39 -7.26 -2.25
N GLN A 142 12.97 -7.68 -1.05
CA GLN A 142 12.01 -8.78 -0.86
C GLN A 142 11.00 -8.43 0.24
N PRO A 143 10.21 -7.35 0.07
CA PRO A 143 9.25 -6.93 1.07
C PRO A 143 8.17 -7.98 1.25
N GLY A 144 7.91 -8.38 2.50
CA GLY A 144 6.89 -9.39 2.81
C GLY A 144 6.11 -9.09 4.09
N GLU A 145 6.54 -8.09 4.86
CA GLU A 145 5.93 -7.73 6.12
C GLU A 145 4.69 -6.87 5.94
N LEU A 146 3.78 -6.95 6.92
CA LEU A 146 2.62 -6.07 7.02
C LEU A 146 3.07 -4.67 7.44
N GLY A 147 2.33 -3.66 7.03
CA GLY A 147 2.47 -2.30 7.55
C GLY A 147 2.07 -2.23 9.03
N SER A 148 2.70 -1.34 9.79
CA SER A 148 2.45 -1.10 11.22
C SER A 148 1.29 -0.12 11.45
N GLY A 149 0.65 -0.23 12.62
CA GLY A 149 -0.40 0.68 13.05
C GLY A 149 0.14 1.98 13.64
N GLY A 150 -0.58 3.08 13.45
CA GLY A 150 -0.30 4.37 14.06
C GLY A 150 -0.64 4.39 15.54
N GLY A 151 -0.04 5.29 16.30
CA GLY A 151 -0.35 5.48 17.72
C GLY A 151 -1.72 6.11 17.93
N GLY A 152 -2.45 5.67 18.95
CA GLY A 152 -3.71 6.29 19.35
C GLY A 152 -3.51 7.72 19.84
N GLY A 153 -4.44 8.61 19.48
CA GLY A 153 -4.51 9.99 19.98
C GLY A 153 -5.43 10.11 21.19
N PHE A 154 -5.70 11.33 21.65
CA PHE A 154 -6.69 11.53 22.71
C PHE A 154 -8.13 11.29 22.24
N TYR A 155 -8.48 11.70 21.01
CA TYR A 155 -9.85 11.61 20.49
C TYR A 155 -10.07 10.53 19.42
N SER A 156 -9.01 9.95 18.85
CA SER A 156 -9.14 8.95 17.80
C SER A 156 -8.13 7.82 17.96
N ASP A 157 -8.50 6.66 17.43
CA ASP A 157 -7.59 5.54 17.29
C ASP A 157 -6.52 5.88 16.23
N GLY A 158 -5.41 5.16 16.24
CA GLY A 158 -4.39 5.24 15.20
C GLY A 158 -4.85 4.56 13.92
N GLY A 159 -4.27 4.94 12.78
CA GLY A 159 -4.57 4.29 11.51
C GLY A 159 -3.98 2.88 11.43
N GLU A 160 -4.66 1.95 10.79
CA GLU A 160 -4.17 0.59 10.58
C GLU A 160 -3.07 0.54 9.51
N GLY A 161 -2.13 -0.39 9.61
CA GLY A 161 -1.11 -0.56 8.58
C GLY A 161 -1.66 -1.18 7.28
N GLY A 162 -0.96 -1.01 6.16
CA GLY A 162 -1.30 -1.67 4.90
C GLY A 162 -1.03 -3.18 4.93
N GLY A 163 -1.79 -3.95 4.14
CA GLY A 163 -1.57 -5.40 3.96
C GLY A 163 -0.33 -5.73 3.13
N THR A 164 -0.08 -7.00 2.92
CA THR A 164 1.01 -7.49 2.05
C THR A 164 0.45 -8.27 0.87
N ILE A 165 1.01 -8.05 -0.32
CA ILE A 165 0.73 -8.88 -1.48
C ILE A 165 2.01 -9.29 -2.20
N ARG A 166 2.07 -10.57 -2.55
CA ARG A 166 3.03 -11.13 -3.49
C ARG A 166 2.33 -11.61 -4.76
N ILE A 167 2.91 -11.31 -5.91
CA ILE A 167 2.40 -11.70 -7.22
C ILE A 167 3.55 -12.34 -8.02
N ASP A 168 3.45 -13.63 -8.32
CA ASP A 168 4.41 -14.36 -9.15
C ASP A 168 3.76 -14.80 -10.46
N VAL A 169 4.22 -14.24 -11.58
CA VAL A 169 3.60 -14.42 -12.89
C VAL A 169 4.60 -14.93 -13.91
N SER A 170 4.45 -16.17 -14.36
CA SER A 170 5.46 -16.79 -15.24
C SER A 170 5.46 -16.24 -16.68
N SER A 171 4.35 -15.65 -17.13
CA SER A 171 4.25 -14.96 -18.42
C SER A 171 4.00 -13.47 -18.26
N THR A 172 2.76 -12.99 -18.31
CA THR A 172 2.46 -11.55 -18.39
C THR A 172 1.60 -11.09 -17.25
N LEU A 173 2.06 -10.06 -16.53
CA LEU A 173 1.27 -9.30 -15.58
C LEU A 173 0.85 -7.97 -16.23
N THR A 174 -0.45 -7.79 -16.43
CA THR A 174 -1.03 -6.54 -16.94
C THR A 174 -1.79 -5.80 -15.84
N ILE A 175 -1.34 -4.58 -15.50
CA ILE A 175 -1.96 -3.73 -14.46
C ILE A 175 -2.53 -2.49 -15.14
N ASN A 176 -3.81 -2.52 -15.48
CA ASN A 176 -4.56 -1.36 -15.99
C ASN A 176 -5.34 -0.66 -14.87
N GLY A 177 -5.70 -1.42 -13.84
CA GLY A 177 -6.41 -0.96 -12.65
C GLY A 177 -5.47 -0.50 -11.54
N ILE A 178 -5.77 -0.89 -10.29
CA ILE A 178 -4.98 -0.48 -9.12
C ILE A 178 -4.66 -1.64 -8.18
N ILE A 179 -3.41 -1.72 -7.75
CA ILE A 179 -2.97 -2.50 -6.58
C ILE A 179 -2.65 -1.51 -5.47
N LYS A 180 -3.30 -1.63 -4.30
CA LYS A 180 -3.10 -0.69 -3.21
C LYS A 180 -3.04 -1.35 -1.83
N ALA A 181 -1.99 -0.99 -1.09
CA ALA A 181 -1.64 -1.42 0.24
C ALA A 181 -1.32 -0.21 1.13
N ASN A 182 -2.15 0.83 1.06
CA ASN A 182 -1.93 2.05 1.83
C ASN A 182 -2.23 1.85 3.32
N GLY A 183 -1.59 2.65 4.17
CA GLY A 183 -1.96 2.76 5.57
C GLY A 183 -3.28 3.51 5.74
N GLY A 184 -3.99 3.22 6.83
CA GLY A 184 -5.18 3.92 7.27
C GLY A 184 -4.87 5.35 7.68
N SER A 185 -5.68 6.28 7.19
CA SER A 185 -5.56 7.72 7.49
C SER A 185 -6.46 8.14 8.64
N ASN A 186 -5.95 9.07 9.43
CA ASN A 186 -6.68 9.90 10.38
C ASN A 186 -6.78 11.34 9.86
N VAL A 187 -7.48 12.21 10.61
CA VAL A 187 -7.51 13.64 10.32
C VAL A 187 -6.16 14.27 10.68
N ALA A 188 -5.49 14.90 9.72
CA ALA A 188 -4.27 15.68 9.96
C ALA A 188 -4.60 17.03 10.63
N THR A 189 -4.75 17.03 11.95
CA THR A 189 -5.16 18.20 12.74
C THR A 189 -4.38 18.32 14.05
N ARG A 190 -4.42 19.50 14.66
CA ARG A 190 -3.82 19.81 15.98
C ARG A 190 -4.66 19.29 17.16
N ASN A 191 -5.82 18.70 16.89
CA ASN A 191 -6.81 18.38 17.92
C ASN A 191 -6.58 17.02 18.58
N TYR A 192 -5.34 16.62 18.89
CA TYR A 192 -5.04 15.39 19.61
C TYR A 192 -5.60 14.10 18.96
N TYR A 193 -5.44 13.97 17.63
CA TYR A 193 -5.83 12.78 16.88
C TYR A 193 -4.68 11.75 16.82
N GLY A 194 -5.02 10.53 16.45
CA GLY A 194 -4.07 9.44 16.23
C GLY A 194 -3.14 9.69 15.04
N GLY A 195 -2.04 8.96 15.04
CA GLY A 195 -1.11 8.93 13.92
C GLY A 195 -1.65 8.10 12.76
N GLY A 196 -1.10 8.34 11.57
CA GLY A 196 -1.39 7.52 10.39
C GLY A 196 -0.71 6.15 10.46
N GLY A 197 -1.36 5.12 9.90
CA GLY A 197 -0.77 3.80 9.70
C GLY A 197 0.25 3.81 8.56
N SER A 198 1.21 2.89 8.56
CA SER A 198 2.20 2.82 7.49
C SER A 198 1.63 2.12 6.26
N GLY A 199 2.19 2.40 5.09
CA GLY A 199 1.98 1.54 3.91
C GLY A 199 2.43 0.10 4.18
N GLY A 200 1.94 -0.83 3.38
CA GLY A 200 2.28 -2.25 3.43
C GLY A 200 3.29 -2.67 2.36
N SER A 201 3.23 -3.94 1.96
CA SER A 201 4.19 -4.56 1.02
C SER A 201 3.53 -4.92 -0.29
N ILE A 202 4.21 -4.63 -1.40
CA ILE A 202 3.85 -5.12 -2.73
C ILE A 202 5.10 -5.72 -3.37
N TYR A 203 5.12 -7.04 -3.54
CA TYR A 203 6.23 -7.77 -4.16
C TYR A 203 5.77 -8.47 -5.43
N ILE A 204 6.30 -8.04 -6.57
CA ILE A 204 5.94 -8.56 -7.89
C ILE A 204 7.16 -9.24 -8.53
N VAL A 205 6.95 -10.43 -9.06
CA VAL A 205 7.88 -11.14 -9.94
C VAL A 205 7.12 -11.52 -11.20
N THR A 206 7.57 -11.05 -12.36
CA THR A 206 6.92 -11.37 -13.64
C THR A 206 7.92 -11.55 -14.76
N ASN A 207 7.54 -12.19 -15.87
CA ASN A 207 8.37 -12.13 -17.08
C ASN A 207 8.11 -10.82 -17.85
N VAL A 208 6.84 -10.50 -18.14
CA VAL A 208 6.45 -9.26 -18.82
C VAL A 208 5.56 -8.41 -17.91
N LEU A 209 6.02 -7.20 -17.59
CA LEU A 209 5.23 -6.18 -16.91
C LEU A 209 4.61 -5.22 -17.94
N ALA A 210 3.29 -5.04 -17.87
CA ALA A 210 2.53 -4.21 -18.81
C ALA A 210 1.38 -3.47 -18.12
N GLY A 211 0.81 -2.50 -18.85
CA GLY A 211 -0.35 -1.71 -18.41
C GLY A 211 0.01 -0.29 -17.99
N ASN A 212 -1.01 0.47 -17.58
CA ASN A 212 -0.92 1.90 -17.29
C ASN A 212 -1.60 2.29 -15.97
N GLY A 213 -1.89 1.31 -15.13
CA GLY A 213 -2.60 1.46 -13.86
C GLY A 213 -1.74 2.06 -12.74
N CYS A 214 -2.12 1.82 -11.50
CA CYS A 214 -1.44 2.34 -10.31
C CYS A 214 -1.00 1.23 -9.35
N ILE A 215 0.19 1.38 -8.75
CA ILE A 215 0.69 0.54 -7.65
C ILE A 215 1.00 1.46 -6.47
N LYS A 216 0.33 1.25 -5.32
CA LYS A 216 0.40 2.18 -4.19
C LYS A 216 0.63 1.49 -2.86
N ALA A 217 1.64 1.93 -2.11
CA ALA A 217 1.88 1.55 -0.73
C ALA A 217 2.16 2.83 0.09
N ASN A 218 1.27 3.81 0.04
CA ASN A 218 1.47 5.08 0.74
C ASN A 218 1.14 4.96 2.23
N GLY A 219 1.80 5.76 3.05
CA GLY A 219 1.42 5.94 4.45
C GLY A 219 0.11 6.71 4.57
N GLY A 220 -0.61 6.45 5.66
CA GLY A 220 -1.82 7.17 6.01
C GLY A 220 -1.51 8.55 6.60
N ASP A 221 -2.41 9.50 6.38
CA ASP A 221 -2.34 10.82 7.01
C ASP A 221 -2.68 10.73 8.51
N GLY A 222 -2.30 11.73 9.29
CA GLY A 222 -2.69 11.80 10.70
C GLY A 222 -2.16 13.05 11.39
N THR A 223 -2.30 13.15 12.71
CA THR A 223 -1.63 14.22 13.48
C THR A 223 -0.12 14.21 13.19
N ASN A 224 0.43 13.00 13.17
CA ASN A 224 1.70 12.67 12.57
C ASN A 224 1.46 11.61 11.47
N GLY A 225 2.05 11.81 10.30
CA GLY A 225 1.82 10.94 9.14
C GLY A 225 2.51 9.58 9.28
N GLY A 226 1.87 8.51 8.82
CA GLY A 226 2.50 7.20 8.69
C GLY A 226 3.51 7.16 7.55
N ALA A 227 4.51 6.30 7.65
CA ALA A 227 5.52 6.13 6.61
C ALA A 227 4.96 5.40 5.38
N GLY A 228 5.57 5.62 4.22
CA GLY A 228 5.35 4.80 3.04
C GLY A 228 5.81 3.36 3.25
N GLY A 229 5.25 2.45 2.46
CA GLY A 229 5.53 1.03 2.49
C GLY A 229 6.68 0.61 1.57
N ARG A 230 6.73 -0.66 1.20
CA ARG A 230 7.80 -1.19 0.36
C ARG A 230 7.23 -1.85 -0.88
N ILE A 231 7.77 -1.48 -2.04
CA ILE A 231 7.40 -2.03 -3.33
C ILE A 231 8.65 -2.60 -3.98
N ALA A 232 8.61 -3.86 -4.39
CA ALA A 232 9.68 -4.49 -5.17
C ALA A 232 9.09 -5.14 -6.43
N ILE A 233 9.69 -4.89 -7.59
CA ILE A 233 9.22 -5.42 -8.87
C ILE A 233 10.40 -6.01 -9.65
N TYR A 234 10.30 -7.30 -9.94
CA TYR A 234 11.25 -8.03 -10.77
C TYR A 234 10.59 -8.39 -12.10
N TYR A 235 11.27 -8.12 -13.20
CA TYR A 235 10.75 -8.35 -14.54
C TYR A 235 11.85 -8.76 -15.53
N THR A 236 11.48 -9.37 -16.66
CA THR A 236 12.40 -9.51 -17.81
C THR A 236 12.22 -8.35 -18.77
N THR A 237 10.97 -8.12 -19.18
CA THR A 237 10.58 -7.05 -20.11
C THR A 237 9.58 -6.13 -19.42
N ASP A 238 9.78 -4.82 -19.58
CA ASP A 238 8.91 -3.79 -19.02
C ASP A 238 8.35 -2.90 -20.14
N SER A 239 7.03 -2.82 -20.17
CA SER A 239 6.25 -1.91 -21.01
C SER A 239 5.22 -1.12 -20.19
N TYR A 240 5.35 -1.16 -18.86
CA TYR A 240 4.46 -0.49 -17.95
C TYR A 240 4.67 1.03 -17.99
N THR A 241 3.58 1.76 -18.17
CA THR A 241 3.58 3.23 -18.21
C THR A 241 2.74 3.84 -17.10
N GLY A 242 2.39 3.03 -16.10
CA GLY A 242 1.57 3.46 -14.97
C GLY A 242 2.36 4.21 -13.91
N THR A 243 1.75 4.36 -12.73
CA THR A 243 2.36 5.09 -11.61
C THR A 243 2.61 4.18 -10.42
N ILE A 244 3.77 4.39 -9.77
CA ILE A 244 4.16 3.66 -8.57
C ILE A 244 4.45 4.69 -7.48
N SER A 245 3.83 4.53 -6.31
CA SER A 245 4.01 5.45 -5.19
C SER A 245 4.11 4.72 -3.85
N ALA A 246 5.07 5.14 -3.03
CA ALA A 246 5.23 4.73 -1.64
C ALA A 246 5.52 5.97 -0.79
N TYR A 247 4.70 7.01 -0.90
CA TYR A 247 4.87 8.26 -0.17
C TYR A 247 4.60 8.07 1.32
N GLY A 248 5.25 8.85 2.17
CA GLY A 248 4.79 9.05 3.53
C GLY A 248 3.50 9.85 3.54
N GLY A 249 2.64 9.58 4.53
CA GLY A 249 1.43 10.33 4.79
C GLY A 249 1.73 11.73 5.34
N THR A 250 0.79 12.64 5.13
CA THR A 250 0.82 14.01 5.61
C THR A 250 0.59 14.01 7.13
N GLY A 251 1.39 14.80 7.84
CA GLY A 251 1.17 15.08 9.25
C GLY A 251 0.94 16.57 9.48
N TYR A 252 0.10 16.90 10.47
CA TYR A 252 -0.01 18.29 10.92
C TYR A 252 1.31 18.79 11.50
N TYR A 253 1.95 17.98 12.36
CA TYR A 253 3.24 18.33 12.94
C TYR A 253 4.41 17.79 12.12
N LYS A 254 4.38 16.49 11.78
CA LYS A 254 5.41 15.82 10.97
C LYS A 254 4.82 14.78 10.03
N CYS A 255 5.18 14.87 8.76
CA CYS A 255 4.88 13.85 7.77
C CYS A 255 5.70 12.58 8.00
N GLY A 256 5.19 11.45 7.52
CA GLY A 256 5.95 10.21 7.46
C GLY A 256 7.04 10.25 6.40
N GLY A 257 8.08 9.44 6.59
CA GLY A 257 9.10 9.18 5.59
C GLY A 257 8.54 8.43 4.39
N ALA A 258 9.15 8.65 3.23
CA ALA A 258 8.87 7.83 2.07
C ALA A 258 9.22 6.37 2.36
N GLY A 259 8.50 5.50 1.69
CA GLY A 259 8.85 4.12 1.49
C GLY A 259 9.90 3.93 0.41
N THR A 260 10.06 2.70 -0.03
CA THR A 260 11.03 2.32 -1.08
C THR A 260 10.35 1.67 -2.25
N ILE A 261 10.76 2.04 -3.47
CA ILE A 261 10.37 1.38 -4.70
C ILE A 261 11.63 0.80 -5.34
N PHE A 262 11.74 -0.52 -5.35
CA PHE A 262 12.84 -1.26 -5.95
C PHE A 262 12.38 -1.92 -7.26
N THR A 263 13.13 -1.72 -8.33
CA THR A 263 12.84 -2.32 -9.64
C THR A 263 14.06 -3.03 -10.18
N LYS A 264 13.89 -4.25 -10.70
CA LYS A 264 15.00 -5.02 -11.22
C LYS A 264 14.63 -5.83 -12.45
N SER A 265 15.26 -5.49 -13.58
CA SER A 265 15.30 -6.33 -14.76
C SER A 265 16.16 -7.59 -14.51
N SER A 266 15.81 -8.70 -15.18
CA SER A 266 16.65 -9.90 -15.24
C SER A 266 18.02 -9.67 -15.88
N SER A 267 18.17 -8.61 -16.67
CA SER A 267 19.45 -8.19 -17.28
C SER A 267 20.34 -7.32 -16.37
N GLN A 268 19.76 -6.74 -15.31
CA GLN A 268 20.49 -5.92 -14.34
C GLN A 268 21.29 -6.77 -13.37
N ALA A 269 22.36 -6.23 -12.79
CA ALA A 269 23.09 -6.92 -11.73
C ALA A 269 22.43 -6.69 -10.37
N TYR A 270 22.14 -5.42 -10.05
CA TYR A 270 21.75 -5.01 -8.71
C TYR A 270 20.39 -4.29 -8.64
N GLY A 271 19.84 -3.83 -9.77
CA GLY A 271 18.53 -3.16 -9.83
C GLY A 271 18.57 -1.72 -9.32
N ASP A 272 17.45 -1.02 -9.43
CA ASP A 272 17.33 0.41 -9.14
C ASP A 272 16.44 0.68 -7.93
N LEU A 273 16.82 1.68 -7.13
CA LEU A 273 16.05 2.16 -5.99
C LEU A 273 15.52 3.58 -6.25
N LEU A 274 14.21 3.77 -6.07
CA LEU A 274 13.55 5.06 -6.03
C LEU A 274 12.99 5.34 -4.63
N ILE A 275 13.31 6.52 -4.10
CA ILE A 275 12.67 7.12 -2.93
C ILE A 275 12.10 8.47 -3.36
N ASP A 276 10.77 8.58 -3.30
CA ASP A 276 10.03 9.80 -3.60
C ASP A 276 9.08 10.04 -2.43
N ASN A 277 9.11 11.23 -1.82
CA ASN A 277 8.21 11.57 -0.71
C ASN A 277 7.17 12.63 -1.06
N ASN A 278 6.94 12.93 -2.35
CA ASN A 278 5.90 13.87 -2.77
C ASN A 278 5.95 15.24 -2.04
N ASN A 279 7.17 15.74 -1.81
CA ASN A 279 7.51 16.97 -1.09
C ASN A 279 7.24 16.95 0.43
N ASN A 280 7.03 15.76 1.02
CA ASN A 280 6.95 15.59 2.47
C ASN A 280 8.35 15.58 3.13
N GLU A 281 8.42 16.06 4.37
CA GLU A 281 9.68 16.23 5.14
C GLU A 281 10.09 15.02 5.98
N GLY A 282 9.53 13.83 5.73
CA GLY A 282 9.80 12.64 6.52
C GLY A 282 11.13 11.95 6.22
N VAL A 283 11.60 11.12 7.16
CA VAL A 283 12.91 10.44 7.10
C VAL A 283 12.78 9.01 6.61
N THR A 284 13.59 8.62 5.62
CA THR A 284 13.67 7.25 5.08
C THR A 284 15.05 6.65 5.33
N PRO A 285 15.25 5.92 6.44
CA PRO A 285 16.52 5.24 6.69
C PRO A 285 16.61 3.92 5.90
N ILE A 286 17.84 3.54 5.54
CA ILE A 286 18.14 2.23 4.95
C ILE A 286 18.58 1.32 6.09
N VAL A 287 17.67 0.47 6.57
CA VAL A 287 17.80 -0.24 7.86
C VAL A 287 18.25 -1.71 7.73
N ASP A 288 18.14 -2.29 6.54
CA ASP A 288 18.28 -3.73 6.32
C ASP A 288 19.59 -4.09 5.62
N GLY A 289 20.71 -3.93 6.33
CA GLY A 289 22.01 -4.39 5.87
C GLY A 289 22.68 -3.53 4.79
N THR A 290 23.58 -4.15 4.02
CA THR A 290 24.33 -3.48 2.96
C THR A 290 23.66 -3.73 1.61
N TYR A 291 23.28 -2.65 0.94
CA TYR A 291 22.70 -2.70 -0.40
C TYR A 291 23.71 -2.26 -1.45
N THR A 292 23.63 -2.92 -2.61
CA THR A 292 24.21 -2.42 -3.86
C THR A 292 23.05 -2.25 -4.83
N PHE A 293 23.05 -1.13 -5.54
CA PHE A 293 22.07 -0.80 -6.57
C PHE A 293 22.82 -0.34 -7.82
N ASP A 294 22.25 -0.60 -8.99
CA ASP A 294 22.71 -0.04 -10.27
C ASP A 294 22.43 1.47 -10.30
N SER A 295 21.30 1.91 -9.75
CA SER A 295 20.93 3.32 -9.57
C SER A 295 20.18 3.59 -8.25
N VAL A 296 20.37 4.79 -7.69
CA VAL A 296 19.58 5.30 -6.57
C VAL A 296 19.08 6.69 -6.90
N VAL A 297 17.76 6.86 -6.97
CA VAL A 297 17.09 8.13 -7.22
C VAL A 297 16.31 8.56 -5.97
N ILE A 298 16.60 9.77 -5.49
CA ILE A 298 15.90 10.36 -4.35
C ILE A 298 15.38 11.72 -4.78
N LYS A 299 14.06 11.91 -4.74
CA LYS A 299 13.40 13.13 -5.21
C LYS A 299 12.23 13.52 -4.31
N ASN A 300 11.89 14.80 -4.31
CA ASN A 300 10.79 15.36 -3.53
C ASN A 300 10.80 14.95 -2.03
N CYS A 301 11.98 14.74 -1.43
CA CYS A 301 12.15 14.48 0.00
C CYS A 301 12.72 15.76 0.62
N PHE A 302 11.90 16.55 1.31
CA PHE A 302 12.31 17.86 1.79
C PHE A 302 13.03 17.76 3.14
N ARG A 303 14.25 17.20 3.15
CA ARG A 303 15.36 17.49 4.10
C ARG A 303 16.57 16.59 3.83
N ARG A 304 17.75 17.22 3.86
CA ARG A 304 19.07 16.60 3.75
C ARG A 304 19.40 15.74 4.97
N SER A 305 19.37 14.42 4.85
CA SER A 305 20.30 13.55 5.56
C SER A 305 20.14 12.11 5.10
N ILE A 306 21.00 11.67 4.18
CA ILE A 306 21.38 10.25 4.12
C ILE A 306 22.67 10.17 4.91
N VAL A 307 22.61 9.62 6.11
CA VAL A 307 23.79 9.24 6.88
C VAL A 307 23.90 7.73 6.74
N GLN A 308 24.87 7.22 5.96
CA GLN A 308 25.99 6.44 6.50
C GLN A 308 27.04 6.05 5.43
N SER A 309 28.23 6.63 5.61
CA SER A 309 29.60 6.09 5.52
C SER A 309 29.98 4.91 4.60
N ASN A 310 31.00 5.20 3.76
CA ASN A 310 32.10 4.36 3.27
C ASN A 310 31.80 3.24 2.26
N SER A 311 31.53 3.61 1.01
CA SER A 311 32.40 3.23 -0.13
C SER A 311 32.09 4.09 -1.35
N LYS A 312 33.09 4.23 -2.22
CA LYS A 312 33.23 5.31 -3.20
C LYS A 312 32.24 5.18 -4.37
N ARG A 313 31.22 6.05 -4.41
CA ARG A 313 30.76 6.89 -5.55
C ARG A 313 29.25 7.17 -5.42
N PHE A 314 28.91 8.41 -5.06
CA PHE A 314 27.57 8.97 -5.25
C PHE A 314 27.69 10.14 -6.22
N TYR A 315 27.17 10.00 -7.44
CA TYR A 315 26.96 11.16 -8.32
C TYR A 315 25.56 11.71 -8.04
N PHE A 316 25.48 12.85 -7.37
CA PHE A 316 24.24 13.62 -7.28
C PHE A 316 24.09 14.45 -8.56
N LEU A 317 23.19 14.08 -9.46
CA LEU A 317 22.73 14.94 -10.55
C LEU A 317 21.54 15.77 -10.05
N PHE A 318 21.81 17.00 -9.62
CA PHE A 318 20.75 17.97 -9.31
C PHE A 318 20.15 18.49 -10.62
N ILE A 319 18.97 18.03 -11.01
CA ILE A 319 18.15 18.74 -12.00
C ILE A 319 17.35 19.80 -11.23
N ILE A 320 17.94 20.99 -11.07
CA ILE A 320 17.20 22.19 -10.71
C ILE A 320 16.69 22.80 -12.02
N HIS A 321 15.41 22.60 -12.33
CA HIS A 321 14.69 23.45 -13.28
C HIS A 321 14.37 24.76 -12.56
N ILE A 322 15.22 25.78 -12.72
CA ILE A 322 14.80 27.17 -12.56
C ILE A 322 14.67 27.75 -13.96
N VAL A 323 13.43 27.76 -14.46
CA VAL A 323 13.01 28.59 -15.58
C VAL A 323 12.53 29.92 -14.99
N ASN A 324 13.38 30.95 -15.04
CA ASN A 324 13.06 32.28 -15.57
C ASN A 324 14.10 33.33 -15.17
N ALA A 325 14.70 33.91 -16.22
CA ALA A 325 14.95 35.35 -16.44
C ALA A 325 15.37 36.22 -15.24
N ILE A 326 16.56 36.86 -15.34
CA ILE A 326 16.70 38.26 -15.77
C ILE A 326 18.20 38.60 -15.88
N ILE A 327 18.46 39.52 -16.79
CA ILE A 327 19.69 39.96 -17.45
C ILE A 327 20.33 41.19 -16.73
N PHE A 328 21.64 41.42 -17.00
CA PHE A 328 22.51 42.61 -16.78
C PHE A 328 22.84 42.99 -15.32
N ASN A 329 24.07 43.37 -14.92
CA ASN A 329 25.30 43.78 -15.62
C ASN A 329 26.53 43.01 -15.10
#